data_AF-A0AAV9LG15-F1
#
_entry.id   AF-A0AAV9LG15-F1
#
_cell.length_a   1.000
_cell.length_b   1.000
_cell.length_c   1.000
_cell.angle_alpha   90.00
_cell.angle_beta   90.00
_cell.angle_gamma   90.00
#
_symmetry.space_group_name_H-M   'P 1'
#
loop_
_entity.id
_entity.type
_entity.pdbx_description
1 polymer ?
#
loop_
_entity_poly.entity_id
_entity_poly.type
_entity_poly.pdbx_seq_one_letter_code
_entity_poly.pdbx_strand_id
1 'polypeptide(L)'
;MFIIPAKIIKLIEGPCRSYLWSGVVYVTKKALVAWKRVCCPKSAGGMVLINMQLWNKAAVAKLCWDLANNEDKLWIKWIHTYYIKGWMIRKVMSAKHIIDQVQLMQGKKGSMIRQIYLCMIGELERPDWKCLMFNNAARPKAYFTMWIMLNKKLATVDMLAKWGVDVNKTCILCNNAEETIEHPIIQCQFARKLWERLFTWIHQHSVVLMTWGHFIQWCIQQGKGKTKSAQIFKTILAEGVYGLWIERNNIIFVKKSKMEENVAKEIAYVTIARAPASNKNVVNEFKF
;
A
#
# COMPACT_ATOMS: atom_id res chain seq x y z
N MET A 1 7.58 -16.59 28.91
CA MET A 1 6.87 -16.17 27.68
C MET A 1 6.55 -14.68 27.77
N PHE A 2 7.20 -13.84 26.97
CA PHE A 2 7.03 -12.38 27.04
C PHE A 2 5.98 -11.91 26.02
N ILE A 3 4.80 -11.54 26.50
CA ILE A 3 3.80 -10.81 25.72
C ILE A 3 4.10 -9.33 25.92
N ILE A 4 4.30 -8.59 24.84
CA ILE A 4 4.59 -7.16 24.94
C ILE A 4 3.33 -6.47 25.49
N PRO A 5 3.44 -5.67 26.58
CA PRO A 5 2.28 -4.97 27.12
C PRO A 5 1.62 -4.06 26.07
N ALA A 6 0.30 -4.02 26.05
CA ALA A 6 -0.45 -3.23 25.06
C ALA A 6 -0.07 -1.74 25.06
N LYS A 7 0.30 -1.20 26.23
CA LYS A 7 0.79 0.18 26.36
C LYS A 7 2.09 0.42 25.58
N ILE A 8 3.02 -0.53 25.63
CA ILE A 8 4.29 -0.46 24.89
C ILE A 8 4.05 -0.57 23.39
N ILE A 9 3.16 -1.49 22.96
CA ILE A 9 2.80 -1.59 21.54
C ILE A 9 2.22 -0.26 21.03
N LYS A 10 1.32 0.36 21.79
CA LYS A 10 0.75 1.67 21.43
C LYS A 10 1.80 2.78 21.38
N LEU A 11 2.78 2.76 22.29
CA LEU A 11 3.89 3.72 22.30
C LEU A 11 4.79 3.58 21.07
N ILE A 12 4.92 2.38 20.50
CA ILE A 12 5.72 2.13 19.28
C ILE A 12 4.90 2.40 18.01
N GLU A 13 3.70 1.81 17.90
CA GLU A 13 2.88 1.93 16.69
C GLU A 13 2.34 3.36 16.48
N GLY A 14 2.13 4.13 17.54
CA GLY A 14 1.65 5.52 17.47
C GLY A 14 2.57 6.42 16.64
N PRO A 15 3.86 6.53 16.99
CA PRO A 15 4.89 7.20 16.17
C PRO A 15 5.00 6.63 14.75
N CYS A 16 5.05 5.30 14.58
CA CYS A 16 5.16 4.71 13.23
C CYS A 16 4.00 5.12 12.31
N ARG A 17 2.77 5.08 12.83
CA ARG A 17 1.57 5.54 12.11
C ARG A 17 1.66 7.02 11.79
N SER A 18 2.06 7.85 12.74
CA SER A 18 2.10 9.31 12.57
C SER A 18 3.19 9.75 11.61
N TYR A 19 4.34 9.06 11.65
CA TYR A 19 5.43 9.27 10.72
C TYR A 19 5.03 8.97 9.28
N LEU A 20 4.31 7.85 9.06
CA LEU A 20 3.82 7.48 7.73
C LEU A 20 2.94 8.56 7.08
N TRP A 21 2.11 9.25 7.88
CA TRP A 21 1.12 10.21 7.36
C TRP A 21 1.55 11.67 7.45
N SER A 22 2.45 12.02 8.36
CA SER A 22 2.78 13.42 8.66
C SER A 22 4.29 13.67 8.78
N GLY A 23 5.13 12.64 8.68
CA GLY A 23 6.58 12.77 8.82
C GLY A 23 7.05 13.12 10.24
N VAL A 24 6.17 13.04 11.24
CA VAL A 24 6.47 13.39 12.63
C VAL A 24 6.47 12.17 13.54
N VAL A 25 7.24 12.25 14.63
CA VAL A 25 7.40 11.15 15.61
C VAL A 25 6.41 11.20 16.77
N TYR A 26 5.63 12.27 16.91
CA TYR A 26 4.56 12.37 17.90
C TYR A 26 3.20 11.91 17.34
N VAL A 27 2.28 11.52 18.21
CA VAL A 27 0.98 10.97 17.81
C VAL A 27 0.11 12.05 17.15
N THR A 28 -0.32 11.80 15.91
CA THR A 28 -1.28 12.65 15.18
C THR A 28 -2.59 11.93 14.88
N LYS A 29 -3.62 12.72 14.57
CA LYS A 29 -4.94 12.24 14.08
C LYS A 29 -5.09 12.37 12.55
N LYS A 30 -3.97 12.51 11.82
CA LYS A 30 -3.95 12.80 10.37
C LYS A 30 -3.91 11.54 9.48
N ALA A 31 -4.24 10.36 10.04
CA ALA A 31 -4.14 9.10 9.32
C ALA A 31 -5.28 8.92 8.30
N LEU A 32 -4.94 8.77 7.01
CA LEU A 32 -5.93 8.64 5.94
C LEU A 32 -6.50 7.22 5.82
N VAL A 33 -5.69 6.20 6.12
CA VAL A 33 -6.08 4.79 6.09
C VAL A 33 -5.82 4.15 7.45
N ALA A 34 -6.75 3.30 7.90
CA ALA A 34 -6.65 2.57 9.16
C ALA A 34 -5.38 1.69 9.22
N TRP A 35 -4.69 1.70 10.35
CA TRP A 35 -3.42 0.97 10.53
C TRP A 35 -3.54 -0.53 10.21
N LYS A 36 -4.65 -1.17 10.61
CA LYS A 36 -4.95 -2.58 10.29
C LYS A 36 -4.89 -2.85 8.78
N ARG A 37 -5.41 -1.93 7.95
CA ARG A 37 -5.40 -2.03 6.48
C ARG A 37 -4.00 -1.80 5.91
N VAL A 38 -3.22 -0.87 6.47
CA VAL A 38 -1.81 -0.66 6.09
C VAL A 38 -0.99 -1.94 6.34
N CYS A 39 -1.23 -2.63 7.46
CA CYS A 39 -0.53 -3.85 7.83
C CYS A 39 -0.96 -5.11 7.06
N CYS A 40 -1.99 -5.02 6.22
CA CYS A 40 -2.41 -6.15 5.41
C CYS A 40 -1.33 -6.51 4.37
N PRO A 41 -1.29 -7.77 3.90
CA PRO A 41 -0.48 -8.16 2.76
C PRO A 41 -0.83 -7.37 1.50
N LYS A 42 0.13 -7.22 0.57
CA LYS A 42 -0.11 -6.60 -0.75
C LYS A 42 -1.24 -7.26 -1.52
N SER A 43 -1.42 -8.57 -1.39
CA SER A 43 -2.49 -9.32 -2.06
C SER A 43 -3.90 -8.92 -1.59
N ALA A 44 -4.02 -8.33 -0.40
CA ALA A 44 -5.23 -7.78 0.18
C ALA A 44 -5.26 -6.24 0.14
N GLY A 45 -4.37 -5.62 -0.65
CA GLY A 45 -4.31 -4.18 -0.81
C GLY A 45 -3.66 -3.42 0.36
N GLY A 46 -2.84 -4.07 1.18
CA GLY A 46 -2.03 -3.38 2.20
C GLY A 46 -0.59 -3.08 1.76
N MET A 47 0.19 -2.49 2.65
CA MET A 47 1.58 -2.03 2.42
C MET A 47 2.65 -2.96 3.02
N VAL A 48 2.26 -4.13 3.54
CA VAL A 48 3.16 -5.13 4.15
C VAL A 48 3.89 -4.62 5.39
N LEU A 49 3.36 -3.59 6.06
CA LEU A 49 3.82 -3.27 7.41
C LEU A 49 3.36 -4.36 8.39
N ILE A 50 4.12 -4.59 9.44
CA ILE A 50 3.79 -5.62 10.42
C ILE A 50 2.89 -5.01 11.49
N ASN A 51 1.75 -5.64 11.75
CA ASN A 51 0.98 -5.35 12.96
C ASN A 51 1.70 -5.99 14.14
N MET A 52 2.30 -5.18 15.01
CA MET A 52 3.20 -5.66 16.05
C MET A 52 2.47 -6.50 17.09
N GLN A 53 1.21 -6.16 17.37
CA GLN A 53 0.36 -6.91 18.29
C GLN A 53 0.10 -8.34 17.80
N LEU A 54 -0.32 -8.49 16.54
CA LEU A 54 -0.57 -9.80 15.94
C LEU A 54 0.73 -10.58 15.75
N TRP A 55 1.83 -9.91 15.38
CA TRP A 55 3.13 -10.56 15.23
C TRP A 55 3.67 -11.07 16.56
N ASN A 56 3.54 -10.30 17.65
CA ASN A 56 3.93 -10.76 18.98
C ASN A 56 3.11 -11.97 19.42
N LYS A 57 1.79 -11.96 19.20
CA LYS A 57 0.93 -13.12 19.45
C LYS A 57 1.35 -14.34 18.63
N ALA A 58 1.67 -14.16 17.35
CA ALA A 58 2.13 -15.24 16.47
C ALA A 58 3.48 -15.82 16.91
N ALA A 59 4.42 -14.97 17.33
CA ALA A 59 5.73 -15.39 17.84
C ALA A 59 5.60 -16.16 19.16
N VAL A 60 4.74 -15.69 20.07
CA VAL A 60 4.44 -16.38 21.33
C VAL A 60 3.76 -17.73 21.07
N ALA A 61 2.81 -17.80 20.13
CA ALA A 61 2.17 -19.04 19.73
C ALA A 61 3.23 -20.04 19.21
N LYS A 62 4.09 -19.64 18.27
CA LYS A 62 5.17 -20.49 17.77
C LYS A 62 6.08 -21.00 18.89
N LEU A 63 6.42 -20.14 19.86
CA LEU A 63 7.23 -20.52 21.01
C LEU A 63 6.52 -21.57 21.89
N CYS A 64 5.22 -21.43 22.15
CA CYS A 64 4.43 -22.46 22.84
C CYS A 64 4.50 -23.81 22.14
N TRP A 65 4.40 -23.82 20.81
CA TRP A 65 4.46 -25.06 20.02
C TRP A 65 5.84 -25.69 20.04
N ASP A 66 6.91 -24.89 19.99
CA ASP A 66 8.26 -25.42 20.17
C ASP A 66 8.39 -26.12 21.52
N LEU A 67 7.93 -25.48 22.60
CA LEU A 67 7.99 -26.06 23.95
C LEU A 67 7.21 -27.38 24.05
N ALA A 68 6.11 -27.52 23.31
CA ALA A 68 5.27 -28.71 23.33
C ALA A 68 5.77 -29.87 22.46
N ASN A 69 6.50 -29.59 21.38
CA ASN A 69 6.79 -30.60 20.34
C ASN A 69 8.29 -30.79 20.03
N ASN A 70 9.19 -29.97 20.58
CA ASN A 70 10.63 -30.04 20.32
C ASN A 70 11.41 -30.35 21.60
N GLU A 71 11.00 -31.38 22.35
CA GLU A 71 11.58 -31.75 23.65
C GLU A 71 13.08 -32.06 23.60
N ASP A 72 13.62 -32.39 22.43
CA ASP A 72 15.03 -32.74 22.25
C ASP A 72 15.99 -31.56 22.34
N LYS A 73 15.51 -30.31 22.20
CA LYS A 73 16.37 -29.12 22.21
C LYS A 73 16.79 -28.79 23.65
N LEU A 74 18.09 -28.58 23.87
CA LEU A 74 18.65 -28.32 25.21
C LEU A 74 17.96 -27.18 25.98
N TRP A 75 17.68 -26.05 25.32
CA TRP A 75 16.98 -24.93 25.96
C TRP A 75 15.52 -25.25 26.32
N ILE A 76 14.88 -26.18 25.60
CA ILE A 76 13.53 -26.67 25.88
C ILE A 76 13.57 -27.61 27.09
N LYS A 77 14.50 -28.56 27.13
CA LYS A 77 14.74 -29.43 28.30
C LYS A 77 14.95 -28.61 29.56
N TRP A 78 15.82 -27.60 29.49
CA TRP A 78 16.06 -26.69 30.62
C TRP A 78 14.79 -25.94 31.07
N ILE A 79 13.98 -25.44 30.13
CA ILE A 79 12.70 -24.80 30.49
C ILE A 79 11.72 -25.77 31.14
N HIS A 80 11.62 -27.01 30.64
CA HIS A 80 10.76 -28.04 31.24
C HIS A 80 11.19 -28.38 32.67
N THR A 81 12.50 -28.51 32.92
CA THR A 81 13.02 -28.83 34.25
C THR A 81 12.78 -27.71 35.28
N TYR A 82 12.97 -26.45 34.89
CA TYR A 82 13.01 -25.34 35.86
C TYR A 82 11.78 -24.44 35.87
N TYR A 83 11.05 -24.31 34.76
CA TYR A 83 10.06 -23.24 34.58
C TYR A 83 8.63 -23.72 34.32
N ILE A 84 8.41 -24.89 33.72
CA ILE A 84 7.06 -25.34 33.36
C ILE A 84 6.32 -25.83 34.62
N LYS A 85 5.60 -24.90 35.26
CA LYS A 85 4.57 -25.15 36.28
C LYS A 85 3.17 -24.86 35.69
N GLY A 86 2.11 -25.46 36.27
CA GLY A 86 0.77 -25.64 35.68
C GLY A 86 0.10 -24.46 34.94
N TRP A 87 0.40 -23.20 35.25
CA TRP A 87 -0.14 -22.05 34.50
C TRP A 87 0.39 -21.95 33.06
N MET A 88 1.61 -22.44 32.81
CA MET A 88 2.26 -22.37 31.51
C MET A 88 1.71 -23.43 30.56
N ILE A 89 1.33 -24.59 31.12
CA ILE A 89 0.63 -25.67 30.41
C ILE A 89 -0.69 -25.16 29.83
N ARG A 90 -1.48 -24.37 30.59
CA ARG A 90 -2.73 -23.78 30.07
C ARG A 90 -2.50 -22.86 28.86
N LYS A 91 -1.44 -22.04 28.87
CA LYS A 91 -1.06 -21.20 27.71
C LYS A 91 -0.60 -22.04 26.52
N VAL A 92 0.20 -23.08 26.76
CA VAL A 92 0.63 -24.01 25.72
C VAL A 92 -0.57 -24.69 25.06
N MET A 93 -1.54 -25.18 25.85
CA MET A 93 -2.77 -25.79 25.36
C MET A 93 -3.63 -24.80 24.54
N SER A 94 -3.74 -23.55 24.98
CA SER A 94 -4.48 -22.52 24.21
C SER A 94 -3.83 -22.16 22.87
N ALA A 95 -2.49 -22.21 22.81
CA ALA A 95 -1.75 -21.97 21.58
C ALA A 95 -1.79 -23.18 20.64
N LYS A 96 -1.93 -24.40 21.18
CA LYS A 96 -2.04 -25.65 20.43
C LYS A 96 -3.16 -25.59 19.39
N HIS A 97 -4.37 -25.15 19.77
CA HIS A 97 -5.49 -25.00 18.83
C HIS A 97 -5.19 -24.08 17.63
N ILE A 98 -4.54 -22.93 17.88
CA ILE A 98 -4.15 -21.98 16.82
C ILE A 98 -3.14 -22.61 15.86
N ILE A 99 -2.29 -23.49 16.38
CA ILE A 99 -1.15 -24.03 15.63
C ILE A 99 -1.51 -25.35 14.96
N ASP A 100 -2.44 -26.13 15.52
CA ASP A 100 -3.05 -27.29 14.87
C ASP A 100 -3.75 -26.84 13.56
N GLN A 101 -4.43 -25.69 13.57
CA GLN A 101 -4.98 -25.05 12.36
C GLN A 101 -3.90 -24.68 11.33
N VAL A 102 -2.69 -24.34 11.78
CA VAL A 102 -1.54 -24.02 10.92
C VAL A 102 -0.79 -25.29 10.48
N GLN A 103 -0.83 -26.37 11.26
CA GLN A 103 -0.24 -27.67 10.92
C GLN A 103 -0.96 -28.33 9.76
N LEU A 104 -2.27 -28.10 9.61
CA LEU A 104 -3.03 -28.46 8.39
C LEU A 104 -2.54 -27.71 7.12
N MET A 105 -1.71 -26.67 7.27
CA MET A 105 -1.08 -25.93 6.16
C MET A 105 0.41 -26.27 5.96
N GLN A 106 0.93 -27.33 6.60
CA GLN A 106 2.28 -27.83 6.38
C GLN A 106 2.50 -28.19 4.90
N GLY A 107 3.53 -27.59 4.30
CA GLY A 107 3.86 -27.70 2.87
C GLY A 107 4.12 -26.35 2.19
N LYS A 108 3.73 -25.22 2.81
CA LYS A 108 4.00 -23.88 2.26
C LYS A 108 5.38 -23.37 2.70
N LYS A 109 6.24 -23.03 1.72
CA LYS A 109 7.54 -22.36 1.95
C LYS A 109 7.34 -21.08 2.78
N GLY A 110 7.99 -20.98 3.95
CA GLY A 110 8.07 -19.73 4.74
C GLY A 110 8.08 -19.94 6.27
N SER A 111 8.47 -18.88 7.01
CA SER A 111 8.52 -18.90 8.48
C SER A 111 7.16 -19.22 9.11
N MET A 112 7.13 -20.17 10.06
CA MET A 112 5.93 -20.57 10.81
C MET A 112 5.26 -19.38 11.53
N ILE A 113 6.05 -18.43 12.06
CA ILE A 113 5.52 -17.21 12.69
C ILE A 113 4.69 -16.40 11.68
N ARG A 114 5.19 -16.28 10.44
CA ARG A 114 4.48 -15.57 9.36
C ARG A 114 3.19 -16.29 8.98
N GLN A 115 3.18 -17.62 8.99
CA GLN A 115 1.98 -18.40 8.68
C GLN A 115 0.91 -18.21 9.77
N ILE A 116 1.29 -18.30 11.04
CA ILE A 116 0.42 -18.01 12.18
C ILE A 116 -0.09 -16.56 12.11
N TYR A 117 0.77 -15.59 11.81
CA TYR A 117 0.39 -14.19 11.65
C TYR A 117 -0.67 -13.99 10.56
N LEU A 118 -0.49 -14.60 9.38
CA LEU A 118 -1.46 -14.51 8.29
C LEU A 118 -2.78 -15.21 8.65
N CYS A 119 -2.73 -16.33 9.38
CA CYS A 119 -3.93 -17.01 9.90
C CYS A 119 -4.68 -16.11 10.89
N MET A 120 -3.98 -15.45 11.82
CA MET A 120 -4.55 -14.51 12.78
C MET A 120 -5.16 -13.25 12.14
N ILE A 121 -4.68 -12.83 10.98
CA ILE A 121 -5.29 -11.75 10.21
C ILE A 121 -6.67 -12.16 9.66
N GLY A 122 -6.85 -13.45 9.36
CA GLY A 122 -8.05 -14.01 8.79
C GLY A 122 -8.15 -13.85 7.26
N GLU A 123 -9.31 -14.21 6.73
CA GLU A 123 -9.62 -13.98 5.32
C GLU A 123 -9.81 -12.50 5.04
N LEU A 124 -9.13 -12.02 4.01
CA LEU A 124 -9.22 -10.65 3.56
C LEU A 124 -9.70 -10.61 2.11
N GLU A 125 -10.61 -9.69 1.85
CA GLU A 125 -11.02 -9.34 0.50
C GLU A 125 -9.80 -8.91 -0.32
N ARG A 126 -9.67 -9.48 -1.51
CA ARG A 126 -8.55 -9.23 -2.41
C ARG A 126 -9.02 -8.22 -3.46
N PRO A 127 -8.60 -6.95 -3.39
CA PRO A 127 -9.08 -5.96 -4.33
C PRO A 127 -8.62 -6.29 -5.75
N ASP A 128 -9.49 -6.04 -6.73
CA ASP A 128 -9.20 -6.33 -8.15
C ASP A 128 -7.99 -5.54 -8.65
N TRP A 129 -7.82 -4.31 -8.16
CA TRP A 129 -6.71 -3.43 -8.49
C TRP A 129 -5.35 -3.88 -7.94
N LYS A 130 -5.28 -4.95 -7.14
CA LYS A 130 -4.01 -5.41 -6.54
C LYS A 130 -2.92 -5.64 -7.59
N CYS A 131 -3.27 -6.04 -8.82
CA CYS A 131 -2.33 -6.26 -9.92
C CYS A 131 -1.48 -5.02 -10.24
N LEU A 132 -2.05 -3.81 -10.09
CA LEU A 132 -1.38 -2.52 -10.33
C LEU A 132 -0.24 -2.26 -9.35
N MET A 133 -0.30 -2.90 -8.17
CA MET A 133 0.67 -2.74 -7.09
C MET A 133 1.85 -3.72 -7.17
N PHE A 134 1.75 -4.79 -7.94
CA PHE A 134 2.80 -5.80 -8.06
C PHE A 134 3.73 -5.51 -9.24
N ASN A 135 5.03 -5.65 -9.03
CA ASN A 135 6.08 -5.38 -10.04
C ASN A 135 5.88 -4.01 -10.71
N ASN A 136 5.65 -3.00 -9.89
CA ASN A 136 5.53 -1.60 -10.30
C ASN A 136 6.84 -0.90 -9.93
N ALA A 137 7.53 -0.33 -10.92
CA ALA A 137 8.85 0.27 -10.75
C ALA A 137 8.80 1.75 -10.35
N ALA A 138 7.61 2.33 -10.15
CA ALA A 138 7.44 3.73 -9.76
C ALA A 138 8.22 4.10 -8.49
N ARG A 139 8.46 5.41 -8.31
CA ARG A 139 9.06 5.96 -7.10
C ARG A 139 8.21 5.59 -5.89
N PRO A 140 8.81 5.35 -4.70
CA PRO A 140 8.04 5.02 -3.50
C PRO A 140 6.92 6.01 -3.18
N LYS A 141 7.15 7.32 -3.38
CA LYS A 141 6.13 8.36 -3.20
C LYS A 141 4.97 8.23 -4.19
N ALA A 142 5.26 7.92 -5.45
CA ALA A 142 4.26 7.73 -6.48
C ALA A 142 3.43 6.46 -6.27
N TYR A 143 4.11 5.36 -5.95
CA TYR A 143 3.49 4.10 -5.55
C TYR A 143 2.54 4.28 -4.35
N PHE A 144 2.99 4.98 -3.31
CA PHE A 144 2.18 5.23 -2.12
C PHE A 144 0.98 6.15 -2.41
N THR A 145 1.16 7.17 -3.25
CA THR A 145 0.08 8.08 -3.66
C THR A 145 -0.99 7.34 -4.46
N MET A 146 -0.59 6.50 -5.43
CA MET A 146 -1.51 5.64 -6.16
C MET A 146 -2.24 4.65 -5.23
N TRP A 147 -1.55 4.10 -4.23
CA TRP A 147 -2.19 3.24 -3.23
C TRP A 147 -3.28 3.98 -2.43
N ILE A 148 -3.02 5.22 -2.01
CA ILE A 148 -4.02 6.07 -1.33
C ILE A 148 -5.21 6.35 -2.25
N MET A 149 -4.94 6.66 -3.52
CA MET A 149 -5.96 6.87 -4.55
C MET A 149 -6.87 5.63 -4.72
N LEU A 150 -6.28 4.43 -4.83
CA LEU A 150 -7.04 3.18 -4.99
C LEU A 150 -7.90 2.83 -3.77
N ASN A 151 -7.54 3.33 -2.58
CA ASN A 151 -8.38 3.22 -1.38
C ASN A 151 -9.40 4.37 -1.24
N LYS A 152 -9.48 5.27 -2.23
CA LYS A 152 -10.31 6.48 -2.23
C LYS A 152 -10.05 7.40 -1.02
N LYS A 153 -8.78 7.61 -0.67
CA LYS A 153 -8.35 8.39 0.52
C LYS A 153 -7.43 9.57 0.20
N LEU A 154 -7.37 10.03 -1.05
CA LEU A 154 -6.66 11.28 -1.36
C LEU A 154 -7.35 12.45 -0.66
N ALA A 155 -6.56 13.43 -0.20
CA ALA A 155 -7.04 14.58 0.57
C ALA A 155 -7.61 15.68 -0.36
N THR A 156 -8.56 15.31 -1.20
CA THR A 156 -9.27 16.23 -2.11
C THR A 156 -10.19 17.15 -1.32
N VAL A 157 -10.61 18.25 -1.94
CA VAL A 157 -11.44 19.26 -1.27
C VAL A 157 -12.73 18.67 -0.70
N ASP A 158 -13.42 17.79 -1.43
CA ASP A 158 -14.60 17.09 -0.93
C ASP A 158 -14.36 16.29 0.36
N MET A 159 -13.19 15.66 0.50
CA MET A 159 -12.78 14.93 1.70
C MET A 159 -12.46 15.88 2.86
N LEU A 160 -11.83 17.02 2.58
CA LEU A 160 -11.55 18.06 3.58
C LEU A 160 -12.83 18.74 4.08
N ALA A 161 -13.76 19.03 3.17
CA ALA A 161 -15.07 19.61 3.50
C ALA A 161 -15.89 18.64 4.39
N LYS A 162 -15.84 17.33 4.11
CA LYS A 162 -16.43 16.29 4.98
C LYS A 162 -15.81 16.25 6.38
N TRP A 163 -14.59 16.75 6.56
CA TRP A 163 -13.94 16.88 7.85
C TRP A 163 -14.17 18.25 8.51
N GLY A 164 -15.03 19.09 7.94
CA GLY A 164 -15.37 20.41 8.49
C GLY A 164 -14.31 21.48 8.25
N VAL A 165 -13.39 21.26 7.31
CA VAL A 165 -12.42 22.29 6.90
C VAL A 165 -13.09 23.21 5.88
N ASP A 166 -13.04 24.52 6.12
CA ASP A 166 -13.52 25.52 5.16
C ASP A 166 -12.49 25.68 4.03
N VAL A 167 -12.89 25.29 2.81
CA VAL A 167 -12.05 25.26 1.62
C VAL A 167 -12.88 25.58 0.38
N ASN A 168 -12.28 26.33 -0.55
CA ASN A 168 -12.89 26.55 -1.86
C ASN A 168 -13.04 25.21 -2.60
N LYS A 169 -14.28 24.88 -2.97
CA LYS A 169 -14.65 23.61 -3.63
C LYS A 169 -14.15 23.50 -5.06
N THR A 170 -13.83 24.60 -5.72
CA THR A 170 -13.40 24.59 -7.11
C THR A 170 -12.00 23.97 -7.26
N CYS A 171 -11.85 23.10 -8.26
CA CYS A 171 -10.59 22.48 -8.61
C CYS A 171 -9.57 23.51 -9.07
N ILE A 172 -8.45 23.57 -8.37
CA ILE A 172 -7.39 24.55 -8.63
C ILE A 172 -6.64 24.31 -9.95
N LEU A 173 -6.71 23.10 -10.51
CA LEU A 173 -6.03 22.75 -11.76
C LEU A 173 -6.75 23.30 -13.00
N CYS A 174 -8.08 23.39 -12.97
CA CYS A 174 -8.88 23.84 -14.12
C CYS A 174 -9.76 25.05 -13.84
N ASN A 175 -10.02 25.38 -12.57
CA ASN A 175 -10.95 26.44 -12.13
C ASN A 175 -12.38 26.35 -12.69
N ASN A 176 -12.80 25.17 -13.18
CA ASN A 176 -14.05 25.02 -13.95
C ASN A 176 -15.08 24.07 -13.32
N ALA A 177 -14.72 23.29 -12.30
CA ALA A 177 -15.64 22.34 -11.64
C ALA A 177 -15.22 22.09 -10.19
N GLU A 178 -16.12 21.51 -9.40
CA GLU A 178 -15.81 21.10 -8.02
C GLU A 178 -14.81 19.95 -7.97
N GLU A 179 -13.88 20.02 -7.01
CA GLU A 179 -12.87 18.99 -6.79
C GLU A 179 -13.40 17.85 -5.92
N THR A 180 -13.85 16.80 -6.60
CA THR A 180 -14.10 15.48 -6.02
C THR A 180 -12.84 14.62 -6.07
N ILE A 181 -12.88 13.41 -5.52
CA ILE A 181 -11.76 12.46 -5.68
C ILE A 181 -11.46 12.09 -7.14
N GLU A 182 -12.47 12.07 -8.00
CA GLU A 182 -12.34 11.66 -9.40
C GLU A 182 -11.86 12.81 -10.26
N HIS A 183 -12.27 14.04 -9.93
CA HIS A 183 -12.03 15.20 -10.78
C HIS A 183 -10.55 15.45 -11.08
N PRO A 184 -9.64 15.66 -10.10
CA PRO A 184 -8.25 16.01 -10.38
C PRO A 184 -7.46 14.85 -11.00
N ILE A 185 -7.99 13.62 -10.97
CA ILE A 185 -7.33 12.43 -11.53
C ILE A 185 -7.80 12.13 -12.95
N ILE A 186 -9.10 12.20 -13.25
CA ILE A 186 -9.65 11.75 -14.54
C ILE A 186 -10.57 12.76 -15.25
N GLN A 187 -11.28 13.63 -14.52
CA GLN A 187 -12.28 14.50 -15.15
C GLN A 187 -11.75 15.90 -15.48
N CYS A 188 -10.71 16.36 -14.79
CA CYS A 188 -10.09 17.65 -14.95
C CYS A 188 -9.46 17.80 -16.33
N GLN A 189 -9.65 18.95 -16.99
CA GLN A 189 -9.06 19.23 -18.30
C GLN A 189 -7.54 19.07 -18.29
N PHE A 190 -6.87 19.55 -17.23
CA PHE A 190 -5.43 19.36 -17.04
C PHE A 190 -5.05 17.87 -17.00
N ALA A 191 -5.80 17.07 -16.24
CA ALA A 191 -5.57 15.64 -16.13
C ALA A 191 -5.78 14.91 -17.45
N ARG A 192 -6.85 15.25 -18.21
CA ARG A 192 -7.11 14.64 -19.52
C ARG A 192 -5.97 14.87 -20.50
N LYS A 193 -5.50 16.11 -20.63
CA LYS A 193 -4.38 16.45 -21.50
C LYS A 193 -3.08 15.74 -21.08
N LEU A 194 -2.83 15.62 -19.77
CA LEU A 194 -1.68 14.87 -19.26
C LEU A 194 -1.76 13.40 -19.67
N TRP A 195 -2.90 12.74 -19.42
CA TRP A 195 -3.09 11.33 -19.76
C TRP A 195 -3.01 11.08 -21.26
N GLU A 196 -3.60 11.94 -22.08
CA GLU A 196 -3.53 11.86 -23.53
C GLU A 196 -2.08 11.87 -24.03
N ARG A 197 -1.23 12.77 -23.48
CA ARG A 197 0.19 12.82 -23.81
C ARG A 197 0.92 11.55 -23.36
N LEU A 198 0.70 11.10 -22.12
CA LEU A 198 1.37 9.91 -21.57
C LEU A 198 0.97 8.62 -22.28
N PHE A 199 -0.30 8.47 -22.66
CA PHE A 199 -0.79 7.27 -23.33
C PHE A 199 -0.44 7.25 -24.82
N THR A 200 -0.48 8.40 -25.49
CA THR A 200 0.06 8.54 -26.86
C THR A 200 1.55 8.16 -26.91
N TRP A 201 2.33 8.59 -25.92
CA TRP A 201 3.76 8.27 -25.83
C TRP A 201 4.05 6.76 -25.78
N ILE A 202 3.18 5.96 -25.16
CA ILE A 202 3.33 4.50 -25.11
C ILE A 202 2.48 3.76 -26.14
N HIS A 203 2.01 4.46 -27.17
CA HIS A 203 1.14 3.93 -28.23
C HIS A 203 -0.14 3.25 -27.71
N GLN A 204 -0.67 3.73 -26.58
CA GLN A 204 -1.98 3.32 -26.07
C GLN A 204 -3.02 4.36 -26.48
N HIS A 205 -3.95 3.96 -27.35
CA HIS A 205 -5.10 4.78 -27.68
C HIS A 205 -6.19 4.55 -26.64
N SER A 206 -6.45 5.53 -25.78
CA SER A 206 -7.66 5.57 -24.95
C SER A 206 -8.06 7.02 -24.69
N VAL A 207 -9.14 7.42 -25.36
CA VAL A 207 -9.69 8.79 -25.31
C VAL A 207 -10.54 8.93 -24.05
N VAL A 208 -10.11 9.86 -23.20
CA VAL A 208 -10.48 9.99 -21.79
C VAL A 208 -11.89 10.55 -21.62
N LEU A 209 -12.87 9.66 -21.41
CA LEU A 209 -14.15 9.93 -20.74
C LEU A 209 -14.66 8.63 -20.10
N MET A 210 -14.26 8.35 -18.85
CA MET A 210 -14.74 7.19 -18.12
C MET A 210 -15.17 7.61 -16.72
N THR A 211 -16.26 7.02 -16.21
CA THR A 211 -16.55 7.02 -14.77
C THR A 211 -15.39 6.36 -14.02
N TRP A 212 -15.22 6.65 -12.72
CA TRP A 212 -14.18 5.99 -11.91
C TRP A 212 -14.13 4.47 -12.02
N GLY A 213 -15.29 3.80 -11.97
CA GLY A 213 -15.36 2.33 -12.07
C GLY A 213 -14.74 1.82 -13.37
N HIS A 214 -15.19 2.38 -14.49
CA HIS A 214 -14.66 2.07 -15.82
C HIS A 214 -13.15 2.38 -15.96
N PHE A 215 -12.69 3.52 -15.45
CA PHE A 215 -11.26 3.88 -15.47
C PHE A 215 -10.42 2.84 -14.72
N ILE A 216 -10.83 2.47 -13.51
CA ILE A 216 -10.10 1.46 -12.72
C ILE A 216 -10.10 0.09 -13.41
N GLN A 217 -11.23 -0.33 -13.99
CA GLN A 217 -11.30 -1.59 -14.74
C GLN A 217 -10.39 -1.58 -15.97
N TRP A 218 -10.36 -0.48 -16.71
CA TRP A 218 -9.44 -0.31 -17.83
C TRP A 218 -7.98 -0.35 -17.37
N CYS A 219 -7.61 0.36 -16.31
CA CYS A 219 -6.27 0.28 -15.73
C CYS A 219 -5.90 -1.15 -15.33
N ILE A 220 -6.83 -1.89 -14.72
CA ILE A 220 -6.63 -3.29 -14.34
C ILE A 220 -6.35 -4.13 -15.58
N GLN A 221 -7.11 -3.97 -16.66
CA GLN A 221 -6.91 -4.70 -17.92
C GLN A 221 -5.52 -4.43 -18.50
N GLN A 222 -5.11 -3.16 -18.58
CA GLN A 222 -3.79 -2.77 -19.11
C GLN A 222 -2.62 -3.19 -18.21
N GLY A 223 -2.81 -3.16 -16.89
CA GLY A 223 -1.80 -3.52 -15.89
C GLY A 223 -1.74 -5.01 -15.54
N LYS A 224 -2.65 -5.84 -16.08
CA LYS A 224 -2.71 -7.28 -15.78
C LYS A 224 -1.54 -8.02 -16.43
N GLY A 225 -1.01 -9.00 -15.70
CA GLY A 225 0.06 -9.87 -16.20
C GLY A 225 1.47 -9.36 -15.95
N LYS A 226 2.43 -9.94 -16.69
CA LYS A 226 3.88 -9.74 -16.49
C LYS A 226 4.58 -9.15 -17.71
N THR A 227 3.85 -8.78 -18.75
CA THR A 227 4.41 -8.22 -20.00
C THR A 227 5.18 -6.92 -19.71
N LYS A 228 6.15 -6.59 -20.56
CA LYS A 228 6.93 -5.35 -20.43
C LYS A 228 6.02 -4.12 -20.52
N SER A 229 5.07 -4.14 -21.46
CA SER A 229 4.04 -3.10 -21.63
C SER A 229 3.21 -2.91 -20.35
N ALA A 230 2.69 -3.98 -19.73
CA ALA A 230 1.94 -3.88 -18.48
C ALA A 230 2.78 -3.32 -17.32
N GLN A 231 4.07 -3.67 -17.24
CA GLN A 231 4.99 -3.14 -16.22
C GLN A 231 5.28 -1.64 -16.39
N ILE A 232 5.49 -1.20 -17.64
CA ILE A 232 5.69 0.21 -17.98
C ILE A 232 4.41 0.99 -17.69
N PHE A 233 3.25 0.48 -18.13
CA PHE A 233 1.93 1.07 -17.86
C PHE A 233 1.70 1.30 -16.35
N LYS A 234 1.95 0.29 -15.51
CA LYS A 234 1.80 0.43 -14.04
C LYS A 234 2.67 1.54 -13.47
N THR A 235 3.87 1.70 -14.01
CA THR A 235 4.82 2.74 -13.59
C THR A 235 4.30 4.12 -13.99
N ILE A 236 3.88 4.28 -15.24
CA ILE A 236 3.29 5.53 -15.77
C ILE A 236 2.01 5.89 -15.02
N LEU A 237 1.14 4.93 -14.74
CA LEU A 237 -0.08 5.16 -13.98
C LEU A 237 0.23 5.72 -12.59
N ALA A 238 1.17 5.10 -11.86
CA ALA A 238 1.55 5.57 -10.53
C ALA A 238 2.22 6.94 -10.56
N GLU A 239 3.14 7.16 -11.51
CA GLU A 239 3.84 8.44 -11.67
C GLU A 239 2.91 9.55 -12.17
N GLY A 240 1.93 9.24 -13.02
CA GLY A 240 0.91 10.17 -13.50
C GLY A 240 -0.05 10.60 -12.39
N VAL A 241 -0.55 9.65 -11.60
CA VAL A 241 -1.36 9.96 -10.41
C VAL A 241 -0.59 10.85 -9.44
N TYR A 242 0.70 10.56 -9.22
CA TYR A 242 1.55 11.39 -8.38
C TYR A 242 1.82 12.77 -8.99
N GLY A 243 2.08 12.86 -10.29
CA GLY A 243 2.30 14.10 -11.02
C GLY A 243 1.11 15.04 -10.90
N LEU A 244 -0.11 14.53 -11.11
CA LEU A 244 -1.34 15.30 -10.90
C LEU A 244 -1.49 15.76 -9.46
N TRP A 245 -1.25 14.84 -8.51
CA TRP A 245 -1.40 15.12 -7.09
C TRP A 245 -0.41 16.17 -6.60
N ILE A 246 0.86 16.07 -6.99
CA ILE A 246 1.90 17.00 -6.57
C ILE A 246 1.73 18.36 -7.26
N GLU A 247 1.32 18.40 -8.53
CA GLU A 247 1.07 19.65 -9.24
C GLU A 247 -0.06 20.43 -8.58
N ARG A 248 -1.20 19.77 -8.31
CA ARG A 248 -2.29 20.36 -7.53
C ARG A 248 -1.79 20.94 -6.21
N ASN A 249 -0.99 20.19 -5.46
CA ASN A 249 -0.46 20.64 -4.16
C ASN A 249 0.52 21.82 -4.31
N ASN A 250 1.35 21.84 -5.36
CA ASN A 250 2.26 22.96 -5.63
C ASN A 250 1.48 24.24 -5.92
N ILE A 251 0.38 24.18 -6.66
CA ILE A 251 -0.45 25.35 -6.91
C ILE A 251 -1.09 25.85 -5.61
N ILE A 252 -1.55 24.94 -4.74
CA ILE A 252 -2.18 25.33 -3.47
C ILE A 252 -1.18 25.96 -2.49
N PHE A 253 -0.05 25.29 -2.24
CA PHE A 253 0.85 25.62 -1.14
C PHE A 253 2.09 26.43 -1.56
N VAL A 254 2.55 26.27 -2.80
CA VAL A 254 3.76 26.94 -3.32
C VAL A 254 3.39 28.07 -4.29
N LYS A 255 2.15 28.11 -4.77
CA LYS A 255 1.66 29.06 -5.80
C LYS A 255 2.44 28.99 -7.11
N LYS A 256 2.93 27.79 -7.46
CA LYS A 256 3.61 27.51 -8.73
C LYS A 256 2.78 26.53 -9.55
N SER A 257 2.67 26.82 -10.84
CA SER A 257 2.00 25.95 -11.82
C SER A 257 2.96 25.62 -12.96
N LYS A 258 2.96 24.37 -13.39
CA LYS A 258 3.59 23.89 -14.62
C LYS A 258 2.52 23.59 -15.67
N MET A 259 2.90 23.69 -16.93
CA MET A 259 2.10 23.15 -18.02
C MET A 259 2.11 21.62 -17.95
N GLU A 260 1.01 20.99 -18.34
CA GLU A 260 0.85 19.53 -18.34
C GLU A 260 1.94 18.82 -19.15
N GLU A 261 2.44 19.48 -20.20
CA GLU A 261 3.54 18.97 -21.03
C GLU A 261 4.84 18.78 -20.23
N ASN A 262 5.17 19.73 -19.36
CA ASN A 262 6.38 19.65 -18.54
C ASN A 262 6.24 18.54 -17.48
N VAL A 263 5.06 18.41 -16.90
CA VAL A 263 4.74 17.31 -15.97
C VAL A 263 4.86 15.96 -16.69
N ALA A 264 4.38 15.86 -17.93
CA ALA A 264 4.46 14.66 -18.74
C ALA A 264 5.92 14.28 -19.08
N LYS A 265 6.75 15.26 -19.48
CA LYS A 265 8.19 15.06 -19.72
C LYS A 265 8.91 14.54 -18.47
N GLU A 266 8.62 15.11 -17.31
CA GLU A 266 9.18 14.65 -16.03
C GLU A 266 8.79 13.19 -15.72
N ILE A 267 7.51 12.84 -15.94
CA ILE A 267 7.02 11.47 -15.74
C ILE A 267 7.69 10.49 -16.71
N ALA A 268 7.82 10.87 -17.99
CA ALA A 268 8.49 10.05 -18.99
C ALA A 268 9.95 9.80 -18.62
N TYR A 269 10.69 10.86 -18.26
CA TYR A 269 12.07 10.77 -17.81
C TYR A 269 12.23 9.83 -16.59
N VAL A 270 11.40 10.00 -15.57
CA VAL A 270 11.42 9.14 -14.38
C VAL A 270 11.10 7.69 -14.73
N THR A 271 10.14 7.47 -15.62
CA THR A 271 9.76 6.12 -16.08
C THR A 271 10.91 5.45 -16.82
N ILE A 272 11.59 6.17 -17.72
CA ILE A 272 12.80 5.70 -18.43
C ILE A 272 13.91 5.35 -17.43
N ALA A 273 14.22 6.26 -16.50
CA ALA A 273 15.30 6.07 -15.53
C ALA A 273 15.05 4.89 -14.58
N ARG A 274 13.78 4.58 -14.28
CA ARG A 274 13.40 3.51 -13.34
C ARG A 274 13.00 2.21 -14.02
N ALA A 275 12.94 2.18 -15.36
CA ALA A 275 12.62 0.99 -16.10
C ALA A 275 13.59 -0.14 -15.72
N PRO A 276 13.09 -1.34 -15.36
CA PRO A 276 13.94 -2.51 -15.15
C PRO A 276 14.82 -2.77 -16.38
N ALA A 277 16.00 -3.37 -16.20
CA ALA A 277 16.92 -3.67 -17.30
C ALA A 277 16.23 -4.43 -18.46
N SER A 278 15.29 -5.33 -18.14
CA SER A 278 14.48 -6.06 -19.11
C SER A 278 13.62 -5.18 -20.02
N ASN A 279 13.30 -3.96 -19.59
CA ASN A 279 12.36 -3.06 -20.24
C ASN A 279 13.04 -1.86 -20.92
N LYS A 280 14.36 -1.68 -20.76
CA LYS A 280 15.10 -0.53 -21.31
C LYS A 280 14.95 -0.39 -22.83
N ASN A 281 15.00 -1.48 -23.59
CA ASN A 281 14.87 -1.44 -25.05
C ASN A 281 13.52 -0.85 -25.48
N VAL A 282 12.42 -1.33 -24.87
CA VAL A 282 11.06 -0.87 -25.17
C VAL A 282 10.89 0.62 -24.81
N VAL A 283 11.47 1.04 -23.69
CA VAL A 283 11.31 2.41 -23.21
C VAL A 283 12.19 3.39 -24.00
N ASN A 284 13.32 2.94 -24.54
CA ASN A 284 14.20 3.74 -25.41
C ASN A 284 13.63 3.92 -26.83
N GLU A 285 12.71 3.05 -27.26
CA GLU A 285 11.98 3.20 -28.53
C GLU A 285 10.95 4.35 -28.47
N PHE A 286 10.47 4.70 -27.27
CA PHE A 286 9.49 5.77 -27.10
C PHE A 286 10.16 7.15 -27.12
N LYS A 287 9.84 7.96 -28.13
CA LYS A 287 10.23 9.38 -28.19
C LYS A 287 9.10 10.22 -27.59
N PHE A 288 9.43 10.96 -26.52
CA PHE A 288 8.50 11.88 -25.84
C PHE A 288 8.54 13.27 -26.49
#